data_AF-A0A843U258-F1
#
_entry.id   AF-A0A843U258-F1
#
_cell.length_a   1.000
_cell.length_b   1.000
_cell.length_c   1.000
_cell.angle_alpha   90.00
_cell.angle_beta   90.00
_cell.angle_gamma   90.00
#
_symmetry.space_group_name_H-M   'P 1'
#
loop_
_entity.id
_entity.type
_entity.pdbx_description
1 polymer ?
#
loop_
_entity_poly.entity_id
_entity_poly.type
_entity_poly.pdbx_seq_one_letter_code
_entity_poly.pdbx_strand_id
1 'polypeptide(L)'
;MAEPSSGSSPAPPLSDAEREEMLDRMLTRLALADDSKLEGLLSKILPYSISALASPSPSVRKLVMEILSHLNKRVKHQLEIRLPLLELWKVYGEDSTPPIVRNFCIVYIEMAFDRLSSEEKANLAPEFMSNIGKLPLQHQYIILRIVSKVIGECHSSRIDETIGDKYRMIANDENGQALLESRIFQLNRGSLL
;
A
#
# COMPACT_ATOMS: atom_id res chain seq x y z
N MET A 1 52.86 11.95 -2.35
CA MET A 1 51.74 11.86 -1.39
C MET A 1 50.51 12.49 -2.04
N ALA A 2 49.44 11.71 -2.22
CA ALA A 2 48.02 12.10 -2.23
C ALA A 2 47.19 10.98 -2.89
N GLU A 3 46.62 10.13 -2.02
CA GLU A 3 45.41 9.29 -2.09
C GLU A 3 44.64 9.17 -3.43
N PRO A 4 44.29 7.96 -3.89
CA PRO A 4 43.18 7.76 -4.81
C PRO A 4 41.85 7.74 -4.05
N SER A 5 40.94 8.63 -4.45
CA SER A 5 39.56 8.72 -3.95
C SER A 5 38.80 7.40 -4.10
N SER A 6 38.40 6.81 -2.98
CA SER A 6 37.46 5.70 -2.90
C SER A 6 36.07 6.15 -3.37
N GLY A 7 35.76 5.87 -4.63
CA GLY A 7 34.38 5.92 -5.14
C GLY A 7 33.54 4.84 -4.46
N SER A 8 32.54 5.25 -3.70
CA SER A 8 31.54 4.36 -3.13
C SER A 8 30.64 3.83 -4.25
N SER A 9 30.98 2.67 -4.81
CA SER A 9 30.07 1.95 -5.71
C SER A 9 28.81 1.53 -4.95
N PRO A 10 27.60 1.65 -5.54
CA PRO A 10 26.40 1.09 -4.95
C PRO A 10 26.54 -0.44 -4.88
N ALA A 11 26.16 -1.02 -3.74
CA ALA A 11 26.20 -2.46 -3.54
C ALA A 11 25.44 -3.18 -4.68
N PRO A 12 25.96 -4.31 -5.18
CA PRO A 12 25.29 -5.06 -6.25
C PRO A 12 23.89 -5.49 -5.78
N PRO A 13 22.89 -5.52 -6.68
CA PRO A 13 21.56 -6.01 -6.35
C PRO A 13 21.66 -7.46 -5.85
N LEU A 14 20.99 -7.75 -4.73
CA LEU A 14 20.90 -9.10 -4.14
C LEU A 14 20.52 -10.13 -5.22
N SER A 15 21.31 -11.19 -5.29
CA SER A 15 21.07 -12.31 -6.20
C SER A 15 19.75 -13.02 -5.85
N ASP A 16 19.17 -13.73 -6.82
CA ASP A 16 17.93 -14.46 -6.57
C ASP A 16 18.11 -15.57 -5.53
N ALA A 17 19.28 -16.21 -5.45
CA ALA A 17 19.59 -17.20 -4.42
C ALA A 17 19.60 -16.59 -3.01
N GLU A 18 20.21 -15.42 -2.82
CA GLU A 18 20.19 -14.70 -1.54
C GLU A 18 18.77 -14.24 -1.18
N ARG A 19 17.98 -13.83 -2.18
CA ARG A 19 16.58 -13.44 -2.00
C ARG A 19 15.73 -14.63 -1.57
N GLU A 20 15.92 -15.81 -2.17
CA GLU A 20 15.25 -17.06 -1.78
C GLU A 20 15.59 -17.43 -0.34
N GLU A 21 16.87 -17.43 0.03
CA GLU A 21 17.29 -17.75 1.40
C GLU A 21 16.70 -16.76 2.42
N MET A 22 16.68 -15.46 2.07
CA MET A 22 16.07 -14.45 2.94
C MET A 22 14.56 -14.65 3.10
N LEU A 23 13.84 -14.97 2.01
CA LEU A 23 12.40 -15.23 2.06
C LEU A 23 12.10 -16.50 2.86
N ASP A 24 12.88 -17.56 2.72
CA ASP A 24 12.71 -18.81 3.47
C ASP A 24 12.92 -18.59 4.98
N ARG A 25 13.95 -17.80 5.36
CA ARG A 25 14.15 -17.37 6.75
C ARG A 25 12.97 -16.52 7.25
N MET A 26 12.44 -15.61 6.43
CA MET A 26 11.26 -14.82 6.80
C MET A 26 10.02 -15.69 6.99
N LEU A 27 9.78 -16.66 6.10
CA LEU A 27 8.68 -17.61 6.20
C LEU A 27 8.78 -18.46 7.47
N THR A 28 9.96 -18.99 7.77
CA THR A 28 10.22 -19.74 9.01
C THR A 28 9.94 -18.87 10.24
N ARG A 29 10.42 -17.62 10.26
CA ARG A 29 10.15 -16.69 11.37
C ARG A 29 8.67 -16.35 11.50
N LEU A 30 7.96 -16.19 10.38
CA LEU A 30 6.53 -15.94 10.36
C LEU A 30 5.74 -17.15 10.90
N ALA A 31 6.17 -18.37 10.59
CA ALA A 31 5.54 -19.60 11.06
C ALA A 31 5.72 -19.81 12.57
N LEU A 32 6.85 -19.40 13.13
CA LEU A 32 7.18 -19.56 14.56
C LEU A 32 6.72 -18.39 15.44
N ALA A 33 6.30 -17.27 14.84
CA ALA A 33 5.97 -16.07 15.59
C ALA A 33 4.56 -16.10 16.17
N ASP A 34 4.45 -15.79 17.46
CA ASP A 34 3.17 -15.51 18.13
C ASP A 34 2.48 -14.26 17.55
N ASP A 35 1.16 -14.17 17.70
CA ASP A 35 0.37 -13.04 17.20
C ASP A 35 0.79 -11.70 17.80
N SER A 36 1.26 -11.69 19.05
CA SER A 36 1.75 -10.47 19.74
C SER A 36 2.99 -9.85 19.09
N LYS A 37 3.76 -10.62 18.33
CA LYS A 37 4.96 -10.16 17.60
C LYS A 37 4.71 -9.99 16.11
N LEU A 38 3.50 -10.35 15.64
CA LEU A 38 3.21 -10.43 14.23
C LEU A 38 3.31 -9.06 13.57
N GLU A 39 2.67 -8.04 14.14
CA GLU A 39 2.69 -6.67 13.60
C GLU A 39 4.12 -6.16 13.34
N GLY A 40 5.00 -6.31 14.35
CA GLY A 40 6.41 -5.92 14.23
C GLY A 40 7.16 -6.69 13.15
N LEU A 41 6.86 -7.96 12.93
CA LEU A 41 7.43 -8.75 11.82
C LEU A 41 6.89 -8.32 10.46
N LEU A 42 5.57 -8.06 10.37
CA LEU A 42 4.92 -7.68 9.12
C LEU A 42 5.46 -6.36 8.58
N SER A 43 5.88 -5.44 9.46
CA SER A 43 6.50 -4.17 9.06
C SER A 43 7.67 -4.32 8.08
N LYS A 44 8.39 -5.45 8.15
CA LYS A 44 9.54 -5.75 7.27
C LYS A 44 9.22 -6.83 6.26
N ILE A 45 8.52 -7.89 6.67
CA ILE A 45 8.26 -9.05 5.82
C ILE A 45 7.36 -8.67 4.65
N LEU A 46 6.29 -7.91 4.90
CA LEU A 46 5.28 -7.65 3.87
C LEU A 46 5.82 -6.77 2.73
N PRO A 47 6.43 -5.59 2.98
CA PRO A 47 6.96 -4.76 1.89
C PRO A 47 8.06 -5.50 1.11
N TYR A 48 8.98 -6.16 1.82
CA TYR A 48 10.06 -6.91 1.18
C TYR A 48 9.54 -8.06 0.30
N SER A 49 8.58 -8.85 0.81
CA SER A 49 7.99 -9.96 0.05
C SER A 49 7.29 -9.48 -1.21
N ILE A 50 6.53 -8.37 -1.13
CA ILE A 50 5.86 -7.80 -2.30
C ILE A 50 6.89 -7.28 -3.31
N SER A 51 7.91 -6.53 -2.87
CA SER A 51 8.99 -6.07 -3.76
C SER A 51 9.73 -7.24 -4.43
N ALA A 52 9.89 -8.36 -3.74
CA ALA A 52 10.54 -9.56 -4.29
C ALA A 52 9.76 -10.21 -5.45
N LEU A 53 8.47 -9.89 -5.66
CA LEU A 53 7.71 -10.33 -6.84
C LEU A 53 8.27 -9.77 -8.16
N ALA A 54 9.09 -8.72 -8.10
CA ALA A 54 9.82 -8.22 -9.25
C ALA A 54 10.87 -9.22 -9.79
N SER A 55 11.29 -10.20 -8.97
CA SER A 55 12.27 -11.20 -9.40
C SER A 55 11.72 -12.11 -10.52
N PRO A 56 12.53 -12.41 -11.54
CA PRO A 56 12.15 -13.36 -12.57
C PRO A 56 12.13 -14.82 -12.07
N SER A 57 12.80 -15.14 -10.96
CA SER A 57 12.87 -16.50 -10.40
C SER A 57 11.48 -17.03 -10.00
N PRO A 58 11.03 -18.16 -10.58
CA PRO A 58 9.79 -18.81 -10.16
C PRO A 58 9.81 -19.25 -8.69
N SER A 59 10.97 -19.65 -8.18
CA SER A 59 11.17 -20.09 -6.80
C SER A 59 10.99 -18.95 -5.81
N VAL A 60 11.57 -17.77 -6.11
CA VAL A 60 11.32 -16.53 -5.34
C VAL A 60 9.82 -16.23 -5.29
N ARG A 61 9.14 -16.20 -6.45
CA ARG A 61 7.71 -15.89 -6.50
C ARG A 61 6.86 -16.89 -5.74
N LYS A 62 7.21 -18.18 -5.78
CA LYS A 62 6.53 -19.23 -5.02
C LYS A 62 6.64 -18.97 -3.51
N LEU A 63 7.84 -18.70 -3.00
CA LEU A 63 8.06 -18.39 -1.58
C LEU A 63 7.29 -17.13 -1.15
N VAL A 64 7.27 -16.09 -1.99
CA VAL A 64 6.45 -14.90 -1.71
C VAL A 64 4.98 -15.28 -1.57
N MET A 65 4.41 -16.05 -2.50
CA MET A 65 3.00 -16.45 -2.43
C MET A 65 2.70 -17.28 -1.17
N GLU A 66 3.63 -18.13 -0.74
CA GLU A 66 3.50 -18.87 0.52
C GLU A 66 3.47 -17.91 1.72
N ILE A 67 4.43 -16.97 1.81
CA ILE A 67 4.45 -15.95 2.87
C ILE A 67 3.13 -15.17 2.90
N LEU A 68 2.66 -14.67 1.75
CA LEU A 68 1.43 -13.91 1.66
C LEU A 68 0.19 -14.74 2.05
N SER A 69 0.17 -16.03 1.72
CA SER A 69 -0.89 -16.96 2.14
C SER A 69 -0.93 -17.14 3.66
N HIS A 70 0.24 -17.35 4.29
CA HIS A 70 0.34 -17.49 5.75
C HIS A 70 -0.06 -16.20 6.47
N LEU A 71 0.40 -15.06 5.97
CA LEU A 71 0.06 -13.74 6.48
C LEU A 71 -1.46 -13.50 6.40
N ASN A 72 -2.05 -13.68 5.21
CA ASN A 72 -3.48 -13.44 5.00
C ASN A 72 -4.36 -14.28 5.92
N LYS A 73 -4.00 -15.54 6.16
CA LYS A 73 -4.75 -16.41 7.09
C LYS A 73 -4.81 -15.83 8.51
N ARG A 74 -3.72 -15.20 8.98
CA ARG A 74 -3.64 -14.63 10.33
C ARG A 74 -4.36 -13.29 10.41
N VAL A 75 -4.07 -12.37 9.48
CA VAL A 75 -4.59 -10.99 9.56
C VAL A 75 -6.05 -10.84 9.10
N LYS A 76 -6.63 -11.83 8.42
CA LYS A 76 -8.00 -11.76 7.86
C LYS A 76 -9.08 -11.54 8.93
N HIS A 77 -8.90 -12.14 10.11
CA HIS A 77 -9.87 -12.07 11.20
C HIS A 77 -9.36 -11.27 12.41
N GLN A 78 -8.15 -10.72 12.33
CA GLN A 78 -7.49 -9.97 13.39
C GLN A 78 -7.22 -8.54 12.90
N LEU A 79 -8.24 -7.68 12.94
CA LEU A 79 -8.15 -6.30 12.45
C LEU A 79 -7.24 -5.41 13.31
N GLU A 80 -7.00 -5.81 14.57
CA GLU A 80 -6.07 -5.13 15.49
C GLU A 80 -4.62 -5.18 14.99
N ILE A 81 -4.25 -6.19 14.19
CA ILE A 81 -2.88 -6.34 13.69
C ILE A 81 -2.68 -5.36 12.54
N ARG A 82 -1.87 -4.32 12.77
CA ARG A 82 -1.60 -3.30 11.75
C ARG A 82 -0.71 -3.84 10.64
N LEU A 83 -0.90 -3.26 9.46
CA LEU A 83 -0.11 -3.54 8.28
C LEU A 83 0.70 -2.28 7.92
N PRO A 84 1.92 -2.41 7.37
CA PRO A 84 2.82 -1.29 7.06
C PRO A 84 2.35 -0.44 5.87
N LEU A 85 1.33 0.40 6.10
CA LEU A 85 0.68 1.20 5.06
C LEU A 85 1.66 2.13 4.34
N LEU A 86 2.49 2.85 5.08
CA LEU A 86 3.37 3.88 4.51
C LEU A 86 4.50 3.25 3.69
N GLU A 87 5.07 2.14 4.16
CA GLU A 87 6.08 1.39 3.44
C GLU A 87 5.51 0.78 2.16
N LEU A 88 4.27 0.27 2.22
CA LEU A 88 3.58 -0.23 1.04
C LEU A 88 3.26 0.87 0.03
N TRP A 89 2.82 2.04 0.51
CA TRP A 89 2.55 3.21 -0.33
C TRP A 89 3.84 3.70 -1.01
N LYS A 90 4.96 3.70 -0.29
CA LYS A 90 6.27 4.01 -0.85
C LYS A 90 6.66 3.04 -1.97
N VAL A 91 6.57 1.73 -1.73
CA VAL A 91 6.86 0.72 -2.77
C VAL A 91 5.93 0.88 -3.97
N TYR A 92 4.64 1.19 -3.74
CA TYR A 92 3.67 1.40 -4.82
C TYR A 92 4.01 2.63 -5.69
N GLY A 93 4.42 3.73 -5.06
CA GLY A 93 4.67 5.03 -5.69
C GLY A 93 6.00 5.15 -6.44
N GLU A 94 6.93 4.21 -6.28
CA GLU A 94 8.18 4.20 -7.03
C GLU A 94 7.93 3.99 -8.54
N ASP A 95 8.55 4.83 -9.37
CA ASP A 95 8.40 4.78 -10.84
C ASP A 95 8.90 3.46 -11.44
N SER A 96 9.93 2.88 -10.84
CA SER A 96 10.51 1.59 -11.24
C SER A 96 9.69 0.38 -10.80
N THR A 97 8.63 0.54 -10.02
CA THR A 97 7.87 -0.59 -9.47
C THR A 97 7.12 -1.34 -10.56
N PRO A 98 7.39 -2.65 -10.76
CA PRO A 98 6.71 -3.43 -11.78
C PRO A 98 5.20 -3.55 -11.53
N PRO A 99 4.38 -3.73 -12.58
CA PRO A 99 2.93 -3.85 -12.44
C PRO A 99 2.48 -4.94 -11.47
N ILE A 100 3.15 -6.11 -11.45
CA ILE A 100 2.83 -7.19 -10.51
C ILE A 100 2.99 -6.74 -9.05
N VAL A 101 4.05 -5.98 -8.74
CA VAL A 101 4.30 -5.45 -7.40
C VAL A 101 3.22 -4.42 -7.04
N ARG A 102 2.88 -3.48 -7.95
CA ARG A 102 1.82 -2.49 -7.73
C ARG A 102 0.46 -3.13 -7.46
N ASN A 103 0.11 -4.18 -8.20
CA ASN A 103 -1.15 -4.91 -8.04
C ASN A 103 -1.26 -5.58 -6.67
N PHE A 104 -0.16 -6.10 -6.13
CA PHE A 104 -0.16 -6.65 -4.78
C PHE A 104 -0.15 -5.54 -3.72
N CYS A 105 0.66 -4.50 -3.90
CA CYS A 105 0.69 -3.35 -3.00
C CYS A 105 -0.71 -2.76 -2.77
N ILE A 106 -1.48 -2.49 -3.84
CA ILE A 106 -2.78 -1.80 -3.69
C ILE A 106 -3.79 -2.61 -2.85
N VAL A 107 -3.76 -3.94 -2.94
CA VAL A 107 -4.62 -4.82 -2.12
C VAL A 107 -4.26 -4.70 -0.65
N TYR A 108 -2.96 -4.75 -0.32
CA TYR A 108 -2.52 -4.62 1.07
C TYR A 108 -2.63 -3.18 1.59
N ILE A 109 -2.52 -2.17 0.74
CA ILE A 109 -2.80 -0.77 1.08
C ILE A 109 -4.27 -0.62 1.48
N GLU A 110 -5.22 -1.12 0.68
CA GLU A 110 -6.65 -1.08 1.03
C GLU A 110 -6.91 -1.78 2.37
N MET A 111 -6.36 -2.99 2.53
CA MET A 111 -6.46 -3.74 3.79
C MET A 111 -5.88 -2.95 4.97
N ALA A 112 -4.68 -2.41 4.83
CA ALA A 112 -4.01 -1.65 5.89
C ALA A 112 -4.79 -0.39 6.27
N PHE A 113 -5.38 0.28 5.27
CA PHE A 113 -6.18 1.48 5.46
C PHE A 113 -7.45 1.21 6.27
N ASP A 114 -8.14 0.08 6.03
CA ASP A 114 -9.34 -0.31 6.78
C ASP A 114 -9.07 -0.50 8.30
N ARG A 115 -7.81 -0.73 8.71
CA ARG A 115 -7.37 -0.93 10.10
C ARG A 115 -6.97 0.36 10.83
N LEU A 116 -6.93 1.49 10.13
CA LEU A 116 -6.59 2.78 10.73
C LEU A 116 -7.75 3.36 11.54
N SER A 117 -7.42 4.19 12.54
CA SER A 117 -8.40 5.03 13.21
C SER A 117 -9.00 6.08 12.26
N SER A 118 -10.19 6.59 12.56
CA SER A 118 -10.84 7.62 11.73
C SER A 118 -9.98 8.88 11.55
N GLU A 119 -9.21 9.27 12.56
CA GLU A 119 -8.29 10.41 12.49
C GLU A 119 -7.11 10.13 11.54
N GLU A 120 -6.47 8.97 11.64
CA GLU A 120 -5.39 8.57 10.72
C GLU A 120 -5.90 8.49 9.27
N LYS A 121 -7.10 7.92 9.06
CA LYS A 121 -7.75 7.85 7.74
C LYS A 121 -7.98 9.24 7.14
N ALA A 122 -8.53 10.17 7.93
CA ALA A 122 -8.81 11.54 7.51
C ALA A 122 -7.54 12.31 7.13
N ASN A 123 -6.43 12.03 7.82
CA ASN A 123 -5.14 12.65 7.53
C ASN A 123 -4.46 12.09 6.27
N LEU A 124 -4.54 10.78 6.03
CA LEU A 124 -3.84 10.10 4.93
C LEU A 124 -4.61 10.07 3.61
N ALA A 125 -5.94 10.05 3.64
CA ALA A 125 -6.76 10.02 2.43
C ALA A 125 -6.44 11.13 1.40
N PRO A 126 -6.15 12.39 1.81
CA PRO A 126 -5.65 13.43 0.91
C PRO A 126 -4.38 13.03 0.15
N GLU A 127 -3.43 12.34 0.79
CA GLU A 127 -2.17 11.94 0.15
C GLU A 127 -2.40 10.92 -0.97
N PHE A 128 -3.37 10.02 -0.79
CA PHE A 128 -3.69 8.98 -1.78
C PHE A 128 -4.38 9.54 -3.02
N MET A 129 -5.01 10.71 -2.89
CA MET A 129 -5.61 11.42 -4.01
C MET A 129 -4.59 12.10 -4.92
N SER A 130 -3.37 12.35 -4.42
CA SER A 130 -2.33 12.97 -5.22
C SER A 130 -1.94 12.07 -6.40
N ASN A 131 -1.85 12.65 -7.60
CA ASN A 131 -1.47 11.95 -8.84
C ASN A 131 -2.39 10.78 -9.25
N ILE A 132 -3.61 10.68 -8.73
CA ILE A 132 -4.50 9.56 -9.02
C ILE A 132 -4.76 9.37 -10.52
N GLY A 133 -4.83 10.47 -11.30
CA GLY A 133 -5.03 10.41 -12.75
C GLY A 133 -3.93 9.66 -13.52
N LYS A 134 -2.76 9.47 -12.92
CA LYS A 134 -1.63 8.73 -13.52
C LYS A 134 -1.66 7.23 -13.22
N LEU A 135 -2.53 6.78 -12.31
CA LEU A 135 -2.60 5.39 -11.88
C LEU A 135 -3.46 4.56 -12.86
N PRO A 136 -3.27 3.24 -12.94
CA PRO A 136 -4.19 2.37 -13.68
C PRO A 136 -5.64 2.52 -13.18
N LEU A 137 -6.62 2.53 -14.08
CA LEU A 137 -8.04 2.78 -13.75
C LEU A 137 -8.55 1.96 -12.56
N GLN A 138 -8.22 0.68 -12.50
CA GLN A 138 -8.61 -0.19 -11.37
C GLN A 138 -8.09 0.33 -10.03
N HIS A 139 -6.84 0.81 -9.98
CA HIS A 139 -6.24 1.35 -8.77
C HIS A 139 -6.86 2.70 -8.41
N GLN A 140 -7.19 3.53 -9.41
CA GLN A 140 -7.95 4.75 -9.19
C GLN A 140 -9.26 4.42 -8.46
N TYR A 141 -10.08 3.50 -8.98
CA TYR A 141 -11.35 3.12 -8.35
C TYR A 141 -11.21 2.64 -6.90
N ILE A 142 -10.17 1.86 -6.59
CA ILE A 142 -9.90 1.40 -5.22
C ILE A 142 -9.60 2.60 -4.31
N ILE A 143 -8.71 3.50 -4.73
CA ILE A 143 -8.35 4.70 -3.97
C ILE A 143 -9.57 5.60 -3.78
N LEU A 144 -10.36 5.82 -4.84
CA LEU A 144 -11.58 6.61 -4.76
C LEU A 144 -12.60 6.03 -3.79
N ARG A 145 -12.73 4.70 -3.75
CA ARG A 145 -13.59 4.02 -2.77
C ARG A 145 -13.09 4.25 -1.35
N ILE A 146 -11.79 4.10 -1.10
CA ILE A 146 -11.18 4.35 0.21
C ILE A 146 -11.48 5.79 0.65
N VAL A 147 -11.14 6.78 -0.18
CA VAL A 147 -11.31 8.20 0.15
C VAL A 147 -12.79 8.57 0.33
N SER A 148 -13.68 8.01 -0.50
CA SER A 148 -15.13 8.23 -0.37
C SER A 148 -15.69 7.73 0.96
N LYS A 149 -15.22 6.56 1.45
CA LYS A 149 -15.59 6.07 2.78
C LYS A 149 -15.16 7.04 3.86
N VAL A 150 -13.91 7.53 3.80
CA VAL A 150 -13.38 8.50 4.78
C VAL A 150 -14.20 9.78 4.80
N ILE A 151 -14.53 10.34 3.63
CA ILE A 151 -15.38 11.55 3.53
C ILE A 151 -16.75 11.30 4.16
N GLY A 152 -17.34 10.12 3.96
CA GLY A 152 -18.61 9.74 4.60
C GLY A 152 -18.52 9.69 6.12
N GLU A 153 -17.50 9.00 6.65
CA GLU A 153 -17.23 8.90 8.09
C GLU A 153 -16.98 10.28 8.72
N CYS A 154 -16.21 11.10 8.03
CA CYS A 154 -15.90 12.48 8.38
C CYS A 154 -17.13 13.40 8.44
N HIS A 155 -18.04 13.28 7.46
CA HIS A 155 -19.28 14.03 7.45
C HIS A 155 -20.20 13.66 8.62
N SER A 156 -20.21 12.38 9.01
CA SER A 156 -20.97 11.91 10.18
C SER A 156 -20.36 12.32 11.53
N SER A 157 -19.04 12.55 11.59
CA SER A 157 -18.30 12.79 12.85
C SER A 157 -17.89 14.25 13.09
N ARG A 158 -18.12 15.16 12.13
CA ARG A 158 -17.64 16.56 12.11
C ARG A 158 -16.11 16.64 12.26
N ILE A 159 -15.40 16.63 11.14
CA ILE A 159 -13.94 16.84 11.12
C ILE A 159 -13.55 18.26 11.54
N ASP A 160 -12.34 18.37 12.08
CA ASP A 160 -11.62 19.61 12.30
C ASP A 160 -11.38 20.42 11.00
N GLU A 161 -11.37 21.76 11.12
CA GLU A 161 -11.35 22.72 10.02
C GLU A 161 -10.09 22.59 9.14
N THR A 162 -8.96 22.31 9.78
CA THR A 162 -7.65 22.07 9.16
C THR A 162 -7.64 20.89 8.18
N ILE A 163 -8.41 19.83 8.47
CA ILE A 163 -8.55 18.67 7.60
C ILE A 163 -9.51 19.00 6.46
N GLY A 164 -10.58 19.74 6.73
CA GLY A 164 -11.51 20.24 5.72
C GLY A 164 -10.83 21.05 4.61
N ASP A 165 -9.82 21.86 4.97
CA ASP A 165 -9.05 22.64 3.99
C ASP A 165 -8.23 21.76 3.04
N LYS A 166 -7.58 20.69 3.53
CA LYS A 166 -6.82 19.75 2.69
C LYS A 166 -7.70 19.11 1.61
N TYR A 167 -8.91 18.69 1.98
CA TYR A 167 -9.87 18.12 1.02
C TYR A 167 -10.38 19.15 0.01
N ARG A 168 -10.63 20.40 0.43
CA ARG A 168 -11.03 21.49 -0.47
C ARG A 168 -9.95 21.80 -1.51
N MET A 169 -8.68 21.83 -1.12
CA MET A 169 -7.56 22.08 -2.04
C MET A 169 -7.46 20.98 -3.11
N ILE A 170 -7.66 19.71 -2.73
CA ILE A 170 -7.62 18.58 -3.68
C ILE A 170 -8.86 18.54 -4.58
N ALA A 171 -10.05 18.85 -4.05
CA ALA A 171 -11.28 18.91 -4.84
C ALA A 171 -11.22 19.95 -5.97
N ASN A 172 -10.43 21.02 -5.78
CA ASN A 172 -10.21 22.08 -6.75
C ASN A 172 -9.05 21.79 -7.73
N ASP A 173 -8.31 20.70 -7.55
CA ASP A 173 -7.29 20.22 -8.49
C ASP A 173 -7.93 19.40 -9.63
N GLU A 174 -7.26 19.26 -10.78
CA GLU A 174 -7.76 18.49 -11.94
C GLU A 174 -8.11 17.03 -11.56
N ASN A 175 -7.37 16.45 -10.62
CA ASN A 175 -7.62 15.12 -10.06
C ASN A 175 -8.91 15.05 -9.22
N GLY A 176 -9.26 16.14 -8.52
CA GLY A 176 -10.47 16.25 -7.70
C GLY A 176 -11.74 16.40 -8.53
N GLN A 177 -11.65 17.06 -9.70
CA GLN A 177 -12.79 17.18 -10.61
C GLN A 177 -13.16 15.84 -11.26
N ALA A 178 -12.18 15.03 -11.68
CA ALA A 178 -12.41 13.67 -12.19
C ALA A 178 -13.13 12.77 -11.15
N LEU A 179 -12.87 13.04 -9.87
CA LEU A 179 -13.49 12.39 -8.73
C LEU A 179 -14.99 12.71 -8.60
N LEU A 180 -15.32 14.00 -8.73
CA LEU A 180 -16.69 14.50 -8.71
C LEU A 180 -17.48 13.99 -9.93
N GLU A 181 -16.84 13.98 -11.11
CA GLU A 181 -17.43 13.40 -12.32
C GLU A 181 -17.69 11.90 -12.20
N SER A 182 -16.74 11.14 -11.62
CA SER A 182 -16.92 9.70 -11.36
C SER A 182 -18.10 9.44 -10.40
N ARG A 183 -18.30 10.30 -9.40
CA ARG A 183 -19.41 10.19 -8.46
C ARG A 183 -20.76 10.56 -9.10
N ILE A 184 -20.79 11.59 -9.95
CA ILE A 184 -21.96 11.94 -10.78
C ILE A 184 -22.29 10.79 -11.73
N PHE A 185 -21.28 10.16 -12.35
CA PHE A 185 -21.46 9.02 -13.26
C PHE A 185 -22.02 7.77 -12.55
N GLN A 186 -21.55 7.48 -11.34
CA GLN A 186 -22.06 6.37 -10.52
C GLN A 186 -23.47 6.63 -9.97
N LEU A 187 -23.78 7.86 -9.56
CA LEU A 187 -25.13 8.24 -9.13
C LEU A 187 -26.15 8.18 -10.29
N ASN A 188 -25.75 8.59 -11.50
CA ASN A 188 -26.62 8.50 -12.69
C ASN A 188 -26.88 7.05 -13.14
N ARG A 189 -25.98 6.10 -12.87
CA ARG A 189 -26.23 4.66 -13.11
C ARG A 189 -27.17 4.03 -12.08
N GLY A 190 -27.19 4.55 -10.85
CA GLY A 190 -28.09 4.08 -9.79
C GLY A 190 -29.55 4.56 -9.94
N SER A 191 -29.82 5.53 -10.80
CA SER A 191 -31.18 6.03 -11.10
C SER A 191 -31.76 5.50 -12.43
N LEU A 192 -31.07 4.59 -13.11
CA LEU A 192 -31.49 3.97 -14.38
C LEU A 192 -31.77 2.46 -14.26
N LEU A 193 -31.92 1.95 -13.04
CA LEU A 193 -32.46 0.63 -12.71
C LEU A 193 -33.59 0.80 -11.69
#